data_AF-A0A9P5ZKN2-F1
#
_entry.id   AF-A0A9P5ZKN2-F1
#
_cell.length_a   1.000
_cell.length_b   1.000
_cell.length_c   1.000
_cell.angle_alpha   90.00
_cell.angle_beta   90.00
_cell.angle_gamma   90.00
#
_symmetry.space_group_name_H-M   'P 1'
#
loop_
_entity.id
_entity.type
_entity.pdbx_description
1 polymer ?
#
loop_
_entity_poly.entity_id
_entity_poly.type
_entity_poly.pdbx_seq_one_letter_code
_entity_poly.pdbx_strand_id
1 'polypeptide(L)'
;YMENDLAQRRRGLEDKIPDTRKTLNMVEHLQSRRIGQLLLHEKRTDEDDLEDNLDRNDMRKPLQTTFELNDMLFAEAELEDTDTVFMAGGEFVCIVF
;
A
#
# COMPACT_ATOMS: atom_id res chain seq x y z
N TYR A 1 -28.68 8.06 29.80
CA TYR A 1 -28.99 7.31 28.56
C TYR A 1 -28.29 7.89 27.34
N MET A 2 -28.40 9.20 27.02
CA MET A 2 -27.69 9.79 25.87
C MET A 2 -26.16 9.82 25.96
N GLU A 3 -25.58 9.98 27.16
CA GLU A 3 -24.11 9.93 27.32
C GLU A 3 -23.53 8.55 27.04
N ASN A 4 -24.25 7.47 27.35
CA ASN A 4 -23.80 6.11 27.06
C ASN A 4 -23.77 5.85 25.55
N ASP A 5 -24.76 6.36 24.81
CA ASP A 5 -24.80 6.28 23.34
C ASP A 5 -23.63 7.03 22.69
N LEU A 6 -23.30 8.23 23.17
CA LEU A 6 -22.15 8.99 22.68
C LEU A 6 -20.82 8.32 23.05
N ALA A 7 -20.69 7.79 24.27
CA ALA A 7 -19.49 7.08 24.70
C ALA A 7 -19.28 5.74 23.97
N GLN A 8 -20.35 5.06 23.56
CA GLN A 8 -20.28 3.82 22.80
C GLN A 8 -19.90 4.08 21.34
N ARG A 9 -20.44 5.14 20.73
CA ARG A 9 -20.01 5.59 19.39
C ARG A 9 -18.55 6.05 19.40
N ARG A 10 -18.13 6.83 20.40
CA ARG A 10 -16.73 7.26 20.56
C ARG A 10 -15.78 6.07 20.66
N ARG A 11 -16.08 5.09 21.51
CA ARG A 11 -15.29 3.87 21.64
C ARG A 11 -15.20 3.10 20.31
N GLY A 12 -16.33 2.91 19.62
CA GLY A 12 -16.32 2.23 18.32
C GLY A 12 -15.49 2.97 17.23
N LEU A 13 -15.34 4.29 17.32
CA LEU A 13 -14.43 5.04 16.46
C LEU A 13 -12.98 4.90 16.92
N GLU A 14 -12.73 5.01 18.22
CA GLU A 14 -11.39 4.86 18.82
C GLU A 14 -10.77 3.49 18.51
N ASP A 15 -11.59 2.44 18.49
CA ASP A 15 -11.17 1.07 18.14
C ASP A 15 -10.77 0.94 16.66
N LYS A 16 -11.38 1.71 15.75
CA LYS A 16 -11.13 1.65 14.30
C LYS A 16 -9.97 2.52 13.83
N ILE A 17 -9.71 3.64 14.51
CA ILE A 17 -8.59 4.55 14.21
C ILE A 17 -7.24 3.83 13.99
N PRO A 18 -6.81 2.86 14.83
CA PRO A 18 -5.54 2.18 14.63
C PRO A 18 -5.50 1.37 13.33
N ASP A 19 -6.60 0.73 12.94
CA ASP A 19 -6.64 -0.09 11.73
C ASP A 19 -6.67 0.76 10.46
N THR A 20 -7.40 1.88 10.49
CA THR A 20 -7.35 2.87 9.40
C THR A 20 -5.93 3.43 9.24
N ARG A 21 -5.23 3.71 10.34
CA ARG A 21 -3.84 4.21 10.29
C ARG A 21 -2.88 3.18 9.70
N LYS A 22 -2.99 1.91 10.07
CA LYS A 22 -2.16 0.84 9.48
C LYS A 22 -2.40 0.72 7.98
N THR A 23 -3.66 0.77 7.55
CA THR A 23 -4.03 0.71 6.14
C THR A 23 -3.44 1.90 5.37
N LEU A 24 -3.53 3.11 5.92
CA LEU A 24 -2.95 4.31 5.31
C LEU A 24 -1.43 4.20 5.17
N ASN A 25 -0.72 3.78 6.22
CA ASN A 25 0.73 3.59 6.18
C ASN A 25 1.14 2.56 5.11
N MET A 26 0.35 1.49 4.92
CA MET A 26 0.60 0.50 3.88
C MET A 26 0.45 1.11 2.48
N VAL A 27 -0.62 1.87 2.24
CA VAL A 27 -0.86 2.54 0.96
C VAL A 27 0.22 3.58 0.67
N GLU A 28 0.61 4.39 1.65
CA GLU A 28 1.71 5.37 1.50
C GLU A 28 3.04 4.69 1.15
N HIS A 29 3.31 3.52 1.73
CA HIS A 29 4.50 2.74 1.40
C HIS A 29 4.47 2.22 -0.05
N LEU A 30 3.34 1.68 -0.50
CA LEU A 30 3.15 1.22 -1.87
C LEU A 30 3.26 2.39 -2.87
N GLN A 31 2.67 3.55 -2.55
CA GLN A 31 2.76 4.77 -3.35
C GLN A 31 4.20 5.31 -3.44
N SER A 32 4.95 5.29 -2.34
CA SER A 32 6.33 5.75 -2.30
C SER A 32 7.25 4.92 -3.20
N ARG A 33 7.06 3.59 -3.23
CA ARG A 33 7.79 2.70 -4.15
C ARG A 33 7.46 3.00 -5.61
N ARG A 34 6.18 3.25 -5.91
CA ARG A 34 5.73 3.61 -7.26
C ARG A 34 6.35 4.91 -7.75
N ILE A 35 6.30 5.97 -6.95
CA ILE A 35 6.87 7.28 -7.29
C ILE A 35 8.40 7.16 -7.48
N GLY A 36 9.08 6.40 -6.62
CA GLY A 36 10.51 6.15 -6.74
C GLY A 36 10.89 5.46 -8.05
N GLN A 37 10.10 4.50 -8.52
CA GLN A 37 10.30 3.85 -9.82
C GLN A 37 10.00 4.76 -11.02
N LEU A 38 8.94 5.58 -10.95
CA LEU A 38 8.59 6.50 -12.04
C LEU A 38 9.69 7.54 -12.28
N LEU A 39 10.22 8.13 -11.20
CA LEU A 39 11.34 9.09 -11.27
C LEU A 39 12.63 8.44 -11.83
N LEU A 40 12.83 7.14 -11.59
CA LEU A 40 13.94 6.39 -12.19
C LEU A 40 13.73 6.10 -13.68
N HIS A 41 12.49 6.02 -14.16
CA HIS A 41 12.17 5.81 -15.57
C HIS A 41 12.41 7.08 -16.38
N GLU A 42 11.97 8.24 -15.87
CA GLU A 42 12.19 9.56 -16.52
C GLU A 42 13.68 9.90 -16.62
N LYS A 43 14.50 9.48 -15.64
CA LYS A 43 15.95 9.74 -15.67
C LYS A 43 16.71 8.93 -16.73
N ARG A 44 16.08 7.95 -17.38
CA ARG A 44 16.72 7.05 -18.36
C ARG A 44 16.52 7.45 -19.81
N THR A 45 15.63 8.41 -20.10
CA THR A 45 15.38 8.83 -21.48
C THR A 45 16.44 9.76 -22.04
N ASP A 46 17.30 10.36 -21.20
CA ASP A 46 18.18 11.44 -21.66
C ASP A 46 19.66 11.08 -21.80
N GLU A 47 20.26 10.15 -21.03
CA GLU A 47 21.72 9.91 -21.10
C GLU A 47 22.14 8.46 -20.78
N ASP A 48 22.69 7.81 -21.80
CA ASP A 48 23.77 6.82 -21.84
C ASP A 48 23.71 5.45 -21.13
N ASP A 49 23.95 4.43 -21.96
CA ASP A 49 24.50 3.11 -21.65
C ASP A 49 25.83 3.20 -20.88
N LEU A 50 25.80 3.15 -19.55
CA LEU A 50 26.97 2.77 -18.76
C LEU A 50 26.59 1.81 -17.63
N GLU A 51 27.25 0.65 -17.62
CA GLU A 51 27.09 -0.45 -16.64
C GLU A 51 27.09 0.05 -15.19
N ASP A 52 25.93 0.05 -14.54
CA ASP A 52 25.82 0.34 -13.10
C ASP A 52 25.52 -0.95 -12.34
N ASN A 53 26.54 -1.80 -12.30
CA ASN A 53 26.57 -3.02 -11.52
C ASN A 53 27.14 -2.67 -10.14
N LEU A 54 26.33 -2.07 -9.25
CA LEU A 54 26.39 -2.11 -7.77
C LEU A 54 25.23 -1.25 -7.18
N ASP A 55 24.32 -1.88 -6.42
CA ASP A 55 23.40 -1.28 -5.43
C ASP A 55 22.18 -0.40 -5.84
N ARG A 56 21.71 -0.40 -7.09
CA ARG A 56 20.42 0.25 -7.48
C ARG A 56 19.32 -0.70 -7.95
N ASN A 57 19.42 -1.99 -7.63
CA ASN A 57 18.54 -3.02 -8.18
C ASN A 57 17.37 -3.46 -7.27
N ASP A 58 17.28 -2.95 -6.05
CA ASP A 58 16.18 -3.33 -5.13
C ASP A 58 14.87 -2.57 -5.37
N MET A 59 14.89 -1.43 -6.05
CA MET A 59 13.66 -0.72 -6.43
C MET A 59 12.95 -1.31 -7.66
N ARG A 60 13.58 -2.24 -8.38
CA ARG A 60 13.07 -2.81 -9.65
C ARG A 60 12.49 -4.20 -9.52
N LYS A 61 12.77 -4.90 -8.42
CA LYS A 61 12.26 -6.25 -8.22
C LYS A 61 10.78 -6.16 -7.79
N PRO A 62 9.93 -7.04 -8.33
CA PRO A 62 8.55 -7.14 -7.86
C PRO A 62 8.55 -7.45 -6.36
N LEU A 63 7.62 -6.86 -5.61
CA LEU A 63 7.59 -7.01 -4.17
C LEU A 63 7.08 -8.41 -3.83
N GLN A 64 7.88 -9.21 -3.13
CA GLN A 64 7.40 -10.50 -2.63
C GLN A 64 6.55 -10.27 -1.38
N THR A 65 5.29 -10.71 -1.44
CA THR A 65 4.34 -10.58 -0.35
C THR A 65 3.64 -11.91 -0.09
N THR A 66 3.28 -12.14 1.17
CA THR A 66 2.53 -13.33 1.57
C THR A 66 1.03 -13.00 1.64
N PHE A 67 0.22 -13.69 0.85
CA PHE A 67 -1.23 -13.56 0.83
C PHE A 67 -1.90 -14.60 1.70
N GLU A 68 -2.88 -14.18 2.49
CA GLU A 68 -3.76 -15.07 3.24
C GLU A 68 -4.90 -15.55 2.32
N LEU A 69 -4.93 -16.85 2.00
CA LEU A 69 -5.99 -17.48 1.22
C LEU A 69 -7.14 -17.98 2.12
N ASN A 70 -6.81 -18.36 3.34
CA ASN A 70 -7.71 -18.82 4.39
C ASN A 70 -7.02 -18.64 5.76
N ASP A 71 -7.76 -18.75 6.87
CA ASP A 71 -7.34 -18.44 8.25
C ASP A 71 -5.98 -19.05 8.69
N MET A 72 -5.50 -20.10 8.00
CA MET A 72 -4.21 -20.74 8.24
C MET A 72 -3.43 -21.07 6.95
N LEU A 73 -3.90 -20.64 5.77
CA LEU A 73 -3.29 -20.92 4.48
C LEU A 73 -2.72 -19.64 3.89
N PHE A 74 -1.41 -19.63 3.72
CA PHE A 74 -0.65 -18.50 3.19
C PHE A 74 0.05 -18.90 1.89
N ALA A 75 0.09 -18.00 0.92
CA ALA A 75 0.82 -18.19 -0.33
C ALA A 75 1.79 -17.03 -0.56
N GLU A 76 2.99 -17.35 -1.03
CA GLU A 76 3.96 -16.35 -1.47
C GLU A 76 3.72 -16.01 -2.93
N ALA A 77 3.65 -14.72 -3.24
CA ALA A 77 3.53 -14.26 -4.61
C ALA A 77 4.29 -12.95 -4.82
N GLU A 78 4.65 -12.70 -6.07
CA GLU A 78 5.26 -11.46 -6.52
C GLU A 78 4.16 -10.46 -6.88
N LEU A 79 4.20 -9.27 -6.28
CA LEU A 79 3.26 -8.19 -6.50
C LEU A 79 3.81 -7.23 -7.55
N GLU A 80 3.02 -7.05 -8.62
CA GLU A 80 3.22 -6.01 -9.64
C GLU A 80 2.67 -4.67 -9.15
N ASP A 81 3.25 -3.57 -9.66
CA ASP A 81 2.82 -2.23 -9.30
C ASP A 81 1.43 -1.95 -9.90
N THR A 82 0.43 -1.80 -9.03
CA THR A 82 -0.97 -1.58 -9.42
C THR A 82 -1.47 -0.24 -8.87
N ASP A 83 -2.30 0.45 -9.65
CA ASP A 83 -2.82 1.77 -9.30
C ASP A 83 -4.11 1.69 -8.44
N THR A 84 -4.56 0.47 -8.09
CA THR A 84 -5.87 0.23 -7.48
C THR A 84 -5.77 -0.63 -6.23
N VAL A 85 -6.32 -0.14 -5.11
CA VAL A 85 -6.45 -0.88 -3.86
C VAL A 85 -7.92 -1.25 -3.66
N PHE A 86 -8.20 -2.54 -3.42
CA PHE A 86 -9.54 -3.04 -3.13
C PHE A 86 -9.74 -3.12 -1.61
N MET A 87 -10.77 -2.44 -1.10
CA MET A 87 -11.17 -2.53 0.31
C MET A 87 -12.55 -3.20 0.42
N ALA A 88 -12.66 -4.23 1.26
CA ALA A 88 -13.91 -4.92 1.50
C ALA A 88 -14.77 -4.14 2.50
N GLY A 89 -15.91 -3.59 2.05
CA GLY A 89 -16.94 -3.06 2.94
C GLY A 89 -17.66 -1.81 2.46
N GLY A 90 -18.51 -1.94 1.43
CA GLY A 90 -19.79 -1.23 1.26
C GLY A 90 -19.87 0.31 1.18
N GLU A 91 -18.90 1.08 1.65
CA GLU A 91 -18.90 2.54 1.70
C GLU A 91 -17.47 3.06 1.54
N PHE A 92 -16.94 3.04 0.31
CA PHE A 92 -15.63 3.61 0.00
C PHE A 92 -15.69 4.45 -1.28
N VAL A 93 -15.31 5.72 -1.14
CA VAL A 93 -15.22 6.71 -2.22
C VAL A 93 -13.98 6.42 -3.06
N CYS A 94 -14.16 6.28 -4.38
CA CYS A 94 -13.08 6.39 -5.36
C CYS A 94 -12.66 7.86 -5.50
N ILE A 95 -11.41 8.20 -5.17
CA ILE A 95 -10.71 9.31 -5.81
C ILE A 95 -9.29 8.84 -6.12
N VAL A 96 -9.03 8.60 -7.40
CA VAL A 96 -7.69 8.60 -8.00
C VAL A 96 -7.71 9.76 -8.99
N PHE A 97 -6.85 10.76 -8.78
CA PHE A 97 -6.43 11.72 -9.80
C PHE A 97 -5.00 11.38 -10.18
#